data_AF-A0A435FW38-F1
#
_entry.id   AF-A0A435FW38-F1
#
_cell.length_a   1.000
_cell.length_b   1.000
_cell.length_c   1.000
_cell.angle_alpha   90.00
_cell.angle_beta   90.00
_cell.angle_gamma   90.00
#
_symmetry.space_group_name_H-M   'P 1'
#
loop_
_entity.id
_entity.type
_entity.pdbx_description
1 polymer ?
#
loop_
_entity_poly.entity_id
_entity_poly.type
_entity_poly.pdbx_seq_one_letter_code
_entity_poly.pdbx_strand_id
1 'polypeptide(L)'
;MKKFINSVDTVLTESLDGFVAAHADILVLGDAHKFIRRKTLRPGKVALISGGGSGHEPLHGGFVGHGMLDAACPGQVFTSPTPDQMLAAAEAVDTGAGCLFIVKNYEGDVMNFEMAAEMSEGVQQIVTNDDVAVENSSYTTGRRGVAGTLVVEKIVGAAAEHGLALASLKALGDRVNAATRSMGVALTSCTVPAAGKPTFDIGDGEMEFGVGIHGEPGRRHGAT
;
A
#
# COMPACT_ATOMS: atom_id res chain seq x y z
N MET A 1 -24.86 8.48 -8.28
CA MET A 1 -23.66 7.87 -7.66
C MET A 1 -24.12 6.72 -6.77
N LYS A 2 -23.66 5.48 -7.01
CA LYS A 2 -24.00 4.31 -6.18
C LYS A 2 -22.84 4.04 -5.20
N LYS A 3 -22.76 4.82 -4.12
CA LYS A 3 -21.70 4.71 -3.09
C LYS A 3 -22.30 4.85 -1.70
N PHE A 4 -21.84 4.04 -0.75
CA PHE A 4 -22.15 4.18 0.67
C PHE A 4 -21.12 5.09 1.32
N ILE A 5 -21.36 6.39 1.25
CA ILE A 5 -20.49 7.43 1.86
C ILE A 5 -21.37 8.55 2.41
N ASN A 6 -20.93 9.22 3.47
CA ASN A 6 -21.59 10.43 3.96
C ASN A 6 -21.11 11.67 3.20
N SER A 7 -19.78 11.88 3.17
CA SER A 7 -19.12 12.93 2.40
C SER A 7 -17.85 12.40 1.73
N VAL A 8 -17.44 13.05 0.64
CA VAL A 8 -16.15 12.79 -0.01
C VAL A 8 -14.99 13.16 0.92
N ASP A 9 -15.15 14.22 1.73
CA ASP A 9 -14.07 14.73 2.59
C ASP A 9 -13.81 13.83 3.81
N THR A 10 -14.84 13.13 4.28
CA THR A 10 -14.78 12.29 5.50
C THR A 10 -14.72 10.80 5.20
N VAL A 11 -14.80 10.38 3.94
CA VAL A 11 -14.83 8.95 3.56
C VAL A 11 -13.65 8.18 4.13
N LEU A 12 -12.46 8.77 4.11
CA LEU A 12 -11.25 8.13 4.63
C LEU A 12 -11.32 7.96 6.15
N THR A 13 -11.57 9.06 6.87
CA THR A 13 -11.54 9.06 8.33
C THR A 13 -12.65 8.18 8.91
N GLU A 14 -13.87 8.26 8.36
CA GLU A 14 -14.99 7.40 8.76
C GLU A 14 -14.69 5.91 8.49
N SER A 15 -14.04 5.59 7.37
CA SER A 15 -13.67 4.20 7.04
C SER A 15 -12.61 3.66 8.02
N LEU A 16 -11.62 4.49 8.37
CA LEU A 16 -10.59 4.12 9.35
C LEU A 16 -11.15 3.97 10.76
N ASP A 17 -12.04 4.86 11.18
CA ASP A 17 -12.75 4.78 12.47
C ASP A 17 -13.53 3.46 12.56
N GLY A 18 -14.31 3.14 11.52
CA GLY A 18 -15.08 1.90 11.46
C GLY A 18 -14.19 0.66 11.46
N PHE A 19 -13.12 0.66 10.66
CA PHE A 19 -12.20 -0.47 10.56
C PHE A 19 -11.48 -0.74 11.88
N VAL A 20 -10.95 0.30 12.54
CA VAL A 20 -10.26 0.14 13.83
C VAL A 20 -11.25 -0.23 14.93
N ALA A 21 -12.47 0.31 14.93
CA ALA A 21 -13.50 -0.08 15.91
C ALA A 21 -13.88 -1.56 15.77
N ALA A 22 -13.99 -2.08 14.54
CA ALA A 22 -14.29 -3.48 14.27
C ALA A 22 -13.15 -4.44 14.68
N HIS A 23 -11.92 -3.94 14.74
CA HIS A 23 -10.70 -4.72 15.02
C HIS A 23 -9.91 -4.17 16.22
N ALA A 24 -10.61 -3.59 17.20
CA ALA A 24 -10.01 -2.92 18.36
C ALA A 24 -9.23 -3.87 19.30
N ASP A 25 -9.40 -5.18 19.11
CA ASP A 25 -8.62 -6.23 19.75
C ASP A 25 -7.17 -6.28 19.24
N ILE A 26 -6.93 -5.93 17.96
CA ILE A 26 -5.62 -6.05 17.31
C ILE A 26 -5.07 -4.74 16.71
N LEU A 27 -5.88 -3.71 16.50
CA LEU A 27 -5.47 -2.44 15.88
C LEU A 27 -5.56 -1.24 16.81
N VAL A 28 -4.74 -0.24 16.51
CA VAL A 28 -4.76 1.10 17.10
C VAL A 28 -4.69 2.12 15.96
N LEU A 29 -5.57 3.11 16.01
CA LEU A 29 -5.55 4.27 15.12
C LEU A 29 -4.55 5.30 15.64
N GLY A 30 -3.66 5.76 14.76
CA GLY A 30 -2.72 6.84 15.06
C GLY A 30 -3.39 8.22 15.07
N ASP A 31 -2.73 9.19 15.69
CA ASP A 31 -3.24 10.55 15.82
C ASP A 31 -3.58 11.15 14.45
N ALA A 32 -4.69 11.91 14.40
CA ALA A 32 -5.22 12.55 13.20
C ALA A 32 -5.35 11.59 11.99
N HIS A 33 -5.61 10.29 12.25
CA HIS A 33 -5.76 9.25 11.23
C HIS A 33 -4.53 9.03 10.35
N LYS A 34 -3.34 9.48 10.80
CA LYS A 34 -2.10 9.42 10.00
C LYS A 34 -1.69 8.00 9.62
N PHE A 35 -1.94 7.04 10.49
CA PHE A 35 -1.60 5.63 10.29
C PHE A 35 -2.51 4.73 11.12
N ILE A 36 -2.47 3.45 10.82
CA ILE A 36 -2.98 2.39 11.70
C ILE A 36 -1.83 1.46 12.03
N ARG A 37 -1.77 0.98 13.27
CA ARG A 37 -0.73 0.05 13.72
C ARG A 37 -1.32 -1.13 14.48
N ARG A 38 -0.56 -2.21 14.56
CA ARG A 38 -0.90 -3.32 15.44
C ARG A 38 -0.82 -2.88 16.90
N LYS A 39 -1.69 -3.43 17.73
CA LYS A 39 -1.83 -3.07 19.14
C LYS A 39 -0.61 -3.47 19.96
N THR A 40 -0.14 -4.70 19.79
CA THR A 40 0.97 -5.28 20.55
C THR A 40 2.24 -5.32 19.73
N LEU A 41 3.23 -4.48 20.03
CA LEU A 41 4.53 -4.49 19.36
C LEU A 41 5.43 -5.62 19.90
N ARG A 42 6.38 -6.11 19.07
CA ARG A 42 7.36 -7.13 19.45
C ARG A 42 8.72 -6.45 19.65
N PRO A 43 9.25 -6.37 20.88
CA PRO A 43 10.58 -5.79 21.14
C PRO A 43 11.68 -6.42 20.29
N GLY A 44 12.57 -5.60 19.71
CA GLY A 44 13.68 -6.04 18.88
C GLY A 44 13.29 -6.63 17.52
N LYS A 45 12.04 -6.46 17.08
CA LYS A 45 11.60 -6.81 15.72
C LYS A 45 11.82 -5.60 14.81
N VAL A 46 12.39 -5.81 13.63
CA VAL A 46 12.40 -4.80 12.58
C VAL A 46 10.95 -4.42 12.25
N ALA A 47 10.63 -3.13 12.36
CA ALA A 47 9.30 -2.63 12.05
C ALA A 47 9.04 -2.71 10.55
N LEU A 48 7.87 -3.23 10.15
CA LEU A 48 7.44 -3.23 8.76
C LEU A 48 6.30 -2.24 8.56
N ILE A 49 6.49 -1.31 7.62
CA ILE A 49 5.49 -0.29 7.30
C ILE A 49 5.23 -0.30 5.80
N SER A 50 3.95 -0.22 5.43
CA SER A 50 3.56 0.10 4.05
C SER A 50 2.51 1.22 4.04
N GLY A 51 2.02 1.55 2.87
CA GLY A 51 1.10 2.65 2.66
C GLY A 51 0.86 2.96 1.19
N GLY A 52 0.09 4.01 0.97
CA GLY A 52 -0.31 4.47 -0.35
C GLY A 52 -1.73 5.04 -0.30
N GLY A 53 -2.23 5.43 -1.46
CA GLY A 53 -3.60 5.91 -1.57
C GLY A 53 -4.63 4.87 -1.14
N SER A 54 -5.68 5.32 -0.45
CA SER A 54 -6.81 4.49 -0.06
C SER A 54 -7.67 4.09 -1.27
N GLY A 55 -8.60 3.15 -1.08
CA GLY A 55 -9.42 2.59 -2.17
C GLY A 55 -8.94 1.24 -2.68
N HIS A 56 -7.93 0.64 -2.02
CA HIS A 56 -7.39 -0.69 -2.31
C HIS A 56 -7.63 -1.68 -1.17
N GLU A 57 -8.58 -1.38 -0.26
CA GLU A 57 -8.86 -2.21 0.90
C GLU A 57 -9.14 -3.67 0.46
N PRO A 58 -8.51 -4.68 1.10
CA PRO A 58 -7.81 -4.62 2.39
C PRO A 58 -6.34 -4.13 2.34
N LEU A 59 -5.76 -3.89 1.17
CA LEU A 59 -4.39 -3.39 1.06
C LEU A 59 -4.35 -1.89 1.43
N HIS A 60 -3.58 -1.43 2.41
CA HIS A 60 -2.64 -2.16 3.29
C HIS A 60 -3.18 -2.43 4.70
N GLY A 61 -4.20 -1.69 5.12
CA GLY A 61 -4.66 -1.67 6.50
C GLY A 61 -5.10 -3.03 7.05
N GLY A 62 -5.70 -3.86 6.20
CA GLY A 62 -6.10 -5.23 6.53
C GLY A 62 -4.94 -6.19 6.75
N PHE A 63 -3.71 -5.78 6.44
CA PHE A 63 -2.49 -6.58 6.60
C PHE A 63 -1.62 -6.12 7.77
N VAL A 64 -2.12 -5.22 8.62
CA VAL A 64 -1.48 -4.83 9.86
C VAL A 64 -1.77 -5.87 10.95
N GLY A 65 -0.74 -6.56 11.42
CA GLY A 65 -0.87 -7.64 12.40
C GLY A 65 0.33 -8.58 12.48
N HIS A 66 0.22 -9.57 13.36
CA HIS A 66 1.28 -10.56 13.58
C HIS A 66 1.65 -11.30 12.28
N GLY A 67 2.93 -11.33 11.95
CA GLY A 67 3.43 -12.03 10.76
C GLY A 67 3.25 -11.29 9.44
N MET A 68 2.83 -10.01 9.48
CA MET A 68 2.72 -9.08 8.35
C MET A 68 3.22 -7.68 8.77
N LEU A 69 2.48 -6.61 8.47
CA LEU A 69 2.86 -5.22 8.74
C LEU A 69 2.69 -4.85 10.22
N ASP A 70 3.54 -3.97 10.72
CA ASP A 70 3.39 -3.36 12.04
C ASP A 70 2.56 -2.07 11.99
N ALA A 71 2.64 -1.32 10.87
CA ALA A 71 1.75 -0.21 10.57
C ALA A 71 1.48 -0.05 9.07
N ALA A 72 0.39 0.64 8.75
CA ALA A 72 0.05 1.10 7.42
C ALA A 72 -0.31 2.59 7.42
N CYS A 73 0.16 3.34 6.42
CA CYS A 73 -0.10 4.77 6.25
C CYS A 73 -1.09 4.99 5.09
N PRO A 74 -2.39 5.18 5.39
CA PRO A 74 -3.39 5.45 4.36
C PRO A 74 -3.34 6.92 3.92
N GLY A 75 -3.15 7.15 2.63
CA GLY A 75 -3.36 8.46 1.99
C GLY A 75 -4.82 8.65 1.56
N GLN A 76 -5.13 9.80 0.96
CA GLN A 76 -6.45 10.02 0.34
C GLN A 76 -6.72 8.99 -0.77
N VAL A 77 -7.97 8.87 -1.23
CA VAL A 77 -8.32 7.88 -2.26
C VAL A 77 -7.44 8.07 -3.50
N PHE A 78 -6.66 7.03 -3.84
CA PHE A 78 -5.67 7.01 -4.93
C PHE A 78 -4.57 8.09 -4.85
N THR A 79 -4.29 8.63 -3.67
CA THR A 79 -3.22 9.63 -3.45
C THR A 79 -2.27 9.15 -2.36
N SER A 80 -0.97 9.14 -2.65
CA SER A 80 0.08 8.76 -1.69
C SER A 80 -0.03 9.52 -0.35
N PRO A 81 0.22 8.86 0.80
CA PRO A 81 0.34 9.54 2.10
C PRO A 81 1.53 10.50 2.11
N THR A 82 1.49 11.49 2.99
CA THR A 82 2.58 12.46 3.14
C THR A 82 3.74 11.90 3.98
N PRO A 83 4.99 12.36 3.79
CA PRO A 83 6.16 11.86 4.53
C PRO A 83 6.01 11.87 6.05
N ASP A 84 5.33 12.87 6.61
CA ASP A 84 5.08 12.98 8.05
C ASP A 84 4.16 11.88 8.60
N GLN A 85 3.31 11.27 7.76
CA GLN A 85 2.53 10.10 8.16
C GLN A 85 3.45 8.89 8.37
N MET A 86 4.38 8.63 7.46
CA MET A 86 5.33 7.52 7.57
C MET A 86 6.30 7.71 8.73
N LEU A 87 6.76 8.94 8.98
CA LEU A 87 7.60 9.26 10.14
C LEU A 87 6.87 9.00 11.45
N ALA A 88 5.62 9.47 11.57
CA ALA A 88 4.81 9.22 12.77
C ALA A 88 4.53 7.73 12.98
N ALA A 89 4.29 6.98 11.89
CA ALA A 89 4.11 5.53 11.96
C ALA A 89 5.40 4.84 12.42
N ALA A 90 6.55 5.19 11.82
CA ALA A 90 7.86 4.62 12.17
C ALA A 90 8.21 4.83 13.64
N GLU A 91 8.02 6.05 14.15
CA GLU A 91 8.20 6.36 15.57
C GLU A 91 7.26 5.52 16.46
N ALA A 92 5.99 5.39 16.07
CA ALA A 92 4.98 4.68 16.85
C ALA A 92 5.15 3.16 16.89
N VAL A 93 5.94 2.57 15.99
CA VAL A 93 6.22 1.13 15.96
C VAL A 93 7.70 0.77 16.16
N ASP A 94 8.56 1.75 16.44
CA ASP A 94 9.97 1.48 16.69
C ASP A 94 10.15 0.61 17.95
N THR A 95 10.93 -0.46 17.79
CA THR A 95 11.30 -1.35 18.89
C THR A 95 12.81 -1.55 19.00
N GLY A 96 13.60 -0.68 18.37
CA GLY A 96 15.06 -0.63 18.47
C GLY A 96 15.81 -1.48 17.45
N ALA A 97 15.13 -2.02 16.43
CA ALA A 97 15.75 -2.87 15.39
C ALA A 97 15.74 -2.24 13.99
N GLY A 98 15.32 -0.98 13.87
CA GLY A 98 15.15 -0.28 12.59
C GLY A 98 13.82 -0.58 11.91
N CYS A 99 13.62 0.03 10.74
CA CYS A 99 12.35 0.00 10.01
C CYS A 99 12.57 -0.33 8.53
N LEU A 100 11.64 -1.09 7.96
CA LEU A 100 11.62 -1.46 6.55
C LEU A 100 10.31 -1.00 5.93
N PHE A 101 10.41 -0.05 5.01
CA PHE A 101 9.29 0.36 4.19
C PHE A 101 9.10 -0.59 3.02
N ILE A 102 7.86 -1.00 2.76
CA ILE A 102 7.45 -1.76 1.58
C ILE A 102 6.60 -0.82 0.74
N VAL A 103 7.09 -0.44 -0.45
CA VAL A 103 6.55 0.69 -1.23
C VAL A 103 6.10 0.19 -2.60
N LYS A 104 4.87 0.51 -3.01
CA LYS A 104 4.41 0.20 -4.37
C LYS A 104 5.08 1.15 -5.35
N ASN A 105 5.50 0.64 -6.52
CA ASN A 105 6.17 1.49 -7.51
C ASN A 105 5.19 2.43 -8.22
N TYR A 106 4.88 3.53 -7.55
CA TYR A 106 4.15 4.69 -8.03
C TYR A 106 4.95 5.93 -7.66
N GLU A 107 5.06 6.92 -8.54
CA GLU A 107 5.94 8.07 -8.36
C GLU A 107 5.68 8.81 -7.05
N GLY A 108 4.40 9.06 -6.73
CA GLY A 108 4.02 9.70 -5.46
C GLY A 108 4.31 8.84 -4.23
N ASP A 109 4.16 7.51 -4.33
CA ASP A 109 4.49 6.60 -3.23
C ASP A 109 6.00 6.57 -3.00
N VAL A 110 6.79 6.32 -4.06
CA VAL A 110 8.25 6.26 -4.00
C VAL A 110 8.84 7.57 -3.48
N MET A 111 8.42 8.71 -4.03
CA MET A 111 8.93 10.03 -3.60
C MET A 111 8.66 10.31 -2.12
N ASN A 112 7.43 10.06 -1.64
CA ASN A 112 7.07 10.39 -0.27
C ASN A 112 7.72 9.42 0.74
N PHE A 113 7.81 8.14 0.42
CA PHE A 113 8.51 7.16 1.28
C PHE A 113 10.03 7.37 1.27
N GLU A 114 10.62 7.78 0.15
CA GLU A 114 12.03 8.16 0.07
C GLU A 114 12.34 9.37 0.93
N MET A 115 11.53 10.43 0.83
CA MET A 115 11.67 11.60 1.69
C MET A 115 11.55 11.24 3.18
N ALA A 116 10.59 10.38 3.56
CA ALA A 116 10.46 9.92 4.93
C ALA A 116 11.68 9.08 5.40
N ALA A 117 12.24 8.24 4.52
CA ALA A 117 13.42 7.45 4.83
C ALA A 117 14.69 8.31 4.97
N GLU A 118 14.84 9.38 4.19
CA GLU A 118 15.96 10.33 4.34
C GLU A 118 15.87 11.15 5.64
N MET A 119 14.66 11.34 6.14
CA MET A 119 14.39 12.06 7.40
C MET A 119 14.53 11.19 8.66
N SER A 120 14.81 9.88 8.53
CA SER A 120 14.91 8.94 9.65
C SER A 120 16.15 8.04 9.55
N GLU A 121 16.82 7.80 10.67
CA GLU A 121 17.90 6.81 10.71
C GLU A 121 17.37 5.37 10.76
N GLY A 122 18.17 4.41 10.29
CA GLY A 122 17.85 2.98 10.40
C GLY A 122 16.66 2.51 9.54
N VAL A 123 16.34 3.23 8.47
CA VAL A 123 15.27 2.87 7.52
C VAL A 123 15.85 2.29 6.24
N GLN A 124 15.26 1.20 5.75
CA GLN A 124 15.48 0.69 4.38
C GLN A 124 14.15 0.54 3.65
N GLN A 125 14.20 0.36 2.33
CA GLN A 125 12.99 0.29 1.49
C GLN A 125 13.03 -0.87 0.49
N ILE A 126 11.91 -1.56 0.31
CA ILE A 126 11.67 -2.47 -0.81
C ILE A 126 10.64 -1.80 -1.72
N VAL A 127 11.00 -1.58 -2.98
CA VAL A 127 10.06 -1.08 -4.00
C VAL A 127 9.50 -2.27 -4.78
N THR A 128 8.18 -2.48 -4.70
CA THR A 128 7.50 -3.58 -5.39
C THR A 128 7.04 -3.17 -6.78
N ASN A 129 7.33 -3.98 -7.80
CA ASN A 129 7.12 -3.66 -9.21
C ASN A 129 6.74 -4.90 -10.04
N ASP A 130 5.75 -5.64 -9.54
CA ASP A 130 5.34 -6.96 -10.02
C ASP A 130 4.48 -6.93 -11.29
N ASP A 131 3.87 -5.80 -11.65
CA ASP A 131 2.97 -5.71 -12.80
C ASP A 131 3.71 -5.85 -14.14
N VAL A 132 3.41 -6.90 -14.90
CA VAL A 132 4.02 -7.18 -16.20
C VAL A 132 3.28 -6.57 -17.39
N ALA A 133 2.18 -5.88 -17.15
CA ALA A 133 1.36 -5.33 -18.22
C ALA A 133 2.07 -4.24 -19.04
N VAL A 134 2.79 -3.35 -18.35
CA VAL A 134 3.40 -2.14 -18.92
C VAL A 134 4.77 -1.89 -18.32
N GLU A 135 5.70 -1.36 -19.13
CA GLU A 135 7.05 -0.99 -18.67
C GLU A 135 7.13 0.44 -18.12
N ASN A 136 6.20 1.33 -18.50
CA ASN A 136 6.02 2.67 -17.93
C ASN A 136 4.52 2.98 -17.93
N SER A 137 4.05 3.82 -17.01
CA SER A 137 2.64 4.27 -16.95
C SER A 137 2.53 5.74 -16.60
N SER A 138 1.31 6.29 -16.60
CA SER A 138 1.04 7.71 -16.29
C SER A 138 1.57 8.18 -14.94
N TYR A 139 1.80 7.25 -13.99
CA TYR A 139 2.24 7.57 -12.62
C TYR A 139 3.43 6.70 -12.17
N THR A 140 4.13 6.06 -13.11
CA THR A 140 5.23 5.14 -12.77
C THR A 140 6.32 5.15 -13.83
N THR A 141 7.56 5.31 -13.35
CA THR A 141 8.77 4.90 -14.08
C THR A 141 9.07 3.43 -13.79
N GLY A 142 9.10 2.59 -14.82
CA GLY A 142 9.16 1.14 -14.67
C GLY A 142 7.79 0.48 -14.48
N ARG A 143 7.81 -0.79 -14.07
CA ARG A 143 6.61 -1.60 -13.80
C ARG A 143 5.89 -1.12 -12.54
N ARG A 144 4.55 -1.14 -12.54
CA ARG A 144 3.72 -0.79 -11.36
C ARG A 144 3.85 -1.85 -10.25
N GLY A 145 3.64 -1.43 -9.01
CA GLY A 145 3.45 -2.34 -7.87
C GLY A 145 1.96 -2.58 -7.63
N VAL A 146 1.50 -3.83 -7.70
CA VAL A 146 0.08 -4.19 -7.62
C VAL A 146 -0.15 -5.31 -6.60
N ALA A 147 -1.03 -6.28 -6.87
CA ALA A 147 -1.41 -7.31 -5.91
C ALA A 147 -0.23 -8.16 -5.39
N GLY A 148 0.88 -8.26 -6.12
CA GLY A 148 2.08 -8.97 -5.68
C GLY A 148 2.76 -8.35 -4.46
N THR A 149 2.48 -7.08 -4.13
CA THR A 149 2.95 -6.44 -2.90
C THR A 149 2.55 -7.25 -1.66
N LEU A 150 1.34 -7.81 -1.63
CA LEU A 150 0.86 -8.70 -0.56
C LEU A 150 1.83 -9.88 -0.30
N VAL A 151 2.39 -10.46 -1.36
CA VAL A 151 3.31 -11.59 -1.26
C VAL A 151 4.60 -11.17 -0.55
N VAL A 152 5.11 -9.98 -0.88
CA VAL A 152 6.27 -9.38 -0.22
C VAL A 152 5.97 -9.12 1.25
N GLU A 153 4.85 -8.46 1.57
CA GLU A 153 4.45 -8.17 2.95
C GLU A 153 4.31 -9.42 3.81
N LYS A 154 3.68 -10.48 3.26
CA LYS A 154 3.47 -11.73 3.99
C LYS A 154 4.78 -12.45 4.29
N ILE A 155 5.68 -12.55 3.31
CA ILE A 155 6.93 -13.30 3.44
C ILE A 155 7.92 -12.53 4.32
N VAL A 156 8.08 -11.23 4.08
CA VAL A 156 8.97 -10.38 4.89
C VAL A 156 8.41 -10.24 6.32
N GLY A 157 7.10 -10.11 6.49
CA GLY A 157 6.44 -10.11 7.79
C GLY A 157 6.71 -11.35 8.62
N ALA A 158 6.57 -12.54 8.03
CA ALA A 158 6.90 -13.78 8.72
C ALA A 158 8.37 -13.83 9.12
N ALA A 159 9.27 -13.44 8.23
CA ALA A 159 10.70 -13.42 8.51
C ALA A 159 11.08 -12.39 9.60
N ALA A 160 10.41 -11.24 9.64
CA ALA A 160 10.61 -10.24 10.68
C ALA A 160 10.17 -10.76 12.06
N GLU A 161 9.05 -11.49 12.15
CA GLU A 161 8.65 -12.18 13.39
C GLU A 161 9.67 -13.24 13.85
N HIS A 162 10.43 -13.83 12.92
CA HIS A 162 11.56 -14.70 13.26
C HIS A 162 12.84 -13.95 13.69
N GLY A 163 12.80 -12.60 13.75
CA GLY A 163 13.90 -11.78 14.24
C GLY A 163 15.04 -11.57 13.25
N LEU A 164 14.79 -11.71 11.94
CA LEU A 164 15.79 -11.38 10.94
C LEU A 164 16.15 -9.88 11.01
N ALA A 165 17.43 -9.58 10.83
CA ALA A 165 17.94 -8.22 10.80
C ALA A 165 17.48 -7.45 9.55
N LEU A 166 17.45 -6.12 9.65
CA LEU A 166 16.93 -5.21 8.61
C LEU A 166 17.53 -5.50 7.22
N ALA A 167 18.85 -5.60 7.12
CA ALA A 167 19.53 -5.89 5.86
C ALA A 167 19.14 -7.25 5.24
N SER A 168 18.91 -8.27 6.08
CA SER A 168 18.47 -9.59 5.62
C SER A 168 17.02 -9.57 5.13
N LEU A 169 16.16 -8.80 5.80
CA LEU A 169 14.77 -8.60 5.38
C LEU A 169 14.65 -7.84 4.06
N LYS A 170 15.43 -6.75 3.90
CA LYS A 170 15.56 -6.04 2.63
C LYS A 170 15.97 -6.97 1.50
N ALA A 171 17.06 -7.72 1.69
CA ALA A 171 17.54 -8.67 0.69
C ALA A 171 16.52 -9.79 0.38
N LEU A 172 15.77 -10.25 1.39
CA LEU A 172 14.69 -11.23 1.19
C LEU A 172 13.55 -10.62 0.37
N GLY A 173 13.06 -9.44 0.75
CA GLY A 173 11.97 -8.76 0.06
C GLY A 173 12.31 -8.43 -1.39
N ASP A 174 13.54 -8.00 -1.68
CA ASP A 174 14.01 -7.79 -3.05
C ASP A 174 13.95 -9.07 -3.90
N ARG A 175 14.37 -10.21 -3.33
CA ARG A 175 14.30 -11.52 -4.02
C ARG A 175 12.85 -11.94 -4.26
N VAL A 176 11.97 -11.76 -3.26
CA VAL A 176 10.54 -12.09 -3.39
C VAL A 176 9.90 -11.22 -4.47
N ASN A 177 10.14 -9.91 -4.46
CA ASN A 177 9.66 -9.00 -5.50
C ASN A 177 10.20 -9.40 -6.88
N ALA A 178 11.49 -9.71 -6.99
CA ALA A 178 12.09 -10.15 -8.24
C ALA A 178 11.46 -11.44 -8.80
N ALA A 179 10.92 -12.31 -7.94
CA ALA A 179 10.24 -13.55 -8.31
C ALA A 179 8.70 -13.40 -8.50
N THR A 180 8.12 -12.23 -8.19
CA THR A 180 6.67 -12.01 -8.23
C THR A 180 6.26 -11.31 -9.52
N ARG A 181 5.21 -11.79 -10.19
CA ARG A 181 4.68 -11.22 -11.44
C ARG A 181 3.16 -11.23 -11.39
N SER A 182 2.54 -10.13 -11.80
CA SER A 182 1.08 -9.95 -11.81
C SER A 182 0.63 -9.29 -13.10
N MET A 183 -0.61 -9.55 -13.52
CA MET A 183 -1.26 -8.84 -14.61
C MET A 183 -2.76 -8.78 -14.35
N GLY A 184 -3.35 -7.58 -14.38
CA GLY A 184 -4.77 -7.37 -14.18
C GLY A 184 -5.57 -7.31 -15.50
N VAL A 185 -6.89 -7.40 -15.39
CA VAL A 185 -7.85 -7.08 -16.46
C VAL A 185 -9.07 -6.41 -15.83
N ALA A 186 -9.65 -5.42 -16.50
CA ALA A 186 -10.91 -4.80 -16.07
C ALA A 186 -11.99 -4.93 -17.15
N LEU A 187 -13.21 -5.29 -16.73
CA LEU A 187 -14.40 -5.28 -17.58
C LEU A 187 -15.18 -3.95 -17.46
N THR A 188 -14.90 -3.19 -16.40
CA THR A 188 -15.52 -1.90 -16.09
C THR A 188 -14.51 -1.01 -15.38
N SER A 189 -14.65 0.30 -15.51
CA SER A 189 -13.84 1.27 -14.77
C SER A 189 -14.33 1.49 -13.33
N CYS A 190 -13.41 1.84 -12.42
CA CYS A 190 -13.75 2.27 -11.07
C CYS A 190 -14.14 3.76 -11.06
N THR A 191 -14.84 4.20 -10.01
CA THR A 191 -15.18 5.62 -9.82
C THR A 191 -14.60 6.10 -8.50
N VAL A 192 -13.72 7.10 -8.55
CA VAL A 192 -13.23 7.78 -7.34
C VAL A 192 -14.35 8.67 -6.79
N PRO A 193 -14.68 8.62 -5.48
CA PRO A 193 -15.74 9.44 -4.90
C PRO A 193 -15.64 10.93 -5.25
N ALA A 194 -14.44 11.51 -5.17
CA ALA A 194 -14.20 12.92 -5.47
C ALA A 194 -14.40 13.28 -6.96
N ALA A 195 -14.05 12.37 -7.88
CA ALA A 195 -14.24 12.60 -9.30
C ALA A 195 -15.71 12.43 -9.75
N GLY A 196 -16.46 11.57 -9.04
CA GLY A 196 -17.88 11.33 -9.29
C GLY A 196 -18.23 10.64 -10.62
N LYS A 197 -17.23 10.32 -11.45
CA LYS A 197 -17.34 9.66 -12.75
C LYS A 197 -16.31 8.53 -12.88
N PRO A 198 -16.50 7.57 -13.80
CA PRO A 198 -15.51 6.54 -14.10
C PRO A 198 -14.12 7.14 -14.42
N THR A 199 -13.05 6.44 -14.04
CA THR A 199 -11.67 6.88 -14.29
C THR A 199 -11.28 6.75 -15.76
N PHE A 200 -11.93 5.85 -16.50
CA PHE A 200 -11.82 5.71 -17.94
C PHE A 200 -13.12 5.15 -18.53
N ASP A 201 -13.32 5.32 -19.84
CA ASP A 201 -14.46 4.78 -20.56
C ASP A 201 -14.13 3.40 -21.14
N ILE A 202 -15.08 2.45 -21.03
CA ILE A 202 -14.99 1.12 -21.63
C ILE A 202 -16.37 0.66 -22.08
N GLY A 203 -16.48 0.10 -23.29
CA GLY A 203 -17.75 -0.29 -23.89
C GLY A 203 -18.30 -1.62 -23.36
N ASP A 204 -19.59 -1.85 -23.62
CA ASP A 204 -20.22 -3.15 -23.38
C ASP A 204 -19.55 -4.22 -24.27
N GLY A 205 -19.10 -5.32 -23.67
CA GLY A 205 -18.38 -6.40 -24.37
C GLY A 205 -16.89 -6.12 -24.61
N GLU A 206 -16.33 -5.08 -23.98
CA GLU A 206 -14.90 -4.77 -23.99
C GLU A 206 -14.22 -5.08 -22.64
N MET A 207 -12.92 -5.29 -22.69
CA MET A 207 -12.05 -5.43 -21.51
C MET A 207 -10.71 -4.72 -21.69
N GLU A 208 -10.19 -4.17 -20.59
CA GLU A 208 -8.91 -3.49 -20.50
C GLU A 208 -7.84 -4.46 -19.99
N PHE A 209 -6.96 -4.92 -20.88
CA PHE A 209 -5.87 -5.82 -20.51
C PHE A 209 -4.72 -5.05 -19.89
N GLY A 210 -4.37 -5.42 -18.66
CA GLY A 210 -3.25 -4.81 -17.95
C GLY A 210 -3.58 -3.45 -17.35
N VAL A 211 -4.84 -3.21 -16.98
CA VAL A 211 -5.25 -2.01 -16.24
C VAL A 211 -4.45 -1.86 -14.94
N GLY A 212 -4.14 -0.62 -14.55
CA GLY A 212 -3.53 -0.34 -13.25
C GLY A 212 -4.57 -0.25 -12.12
N ILE A 213 -4.12 -0.32 -10.87
CA ILE A 213 -5.04 -0.34 -9.70
C ILE A 213 -5.74 1.01 -9.47
N HIS A 214 -5.25 2.12 -10.03
CA HIS A 214 -5.91 3.43 -9.97
C HIS A 214 -6.75 3.72 -11.23
N GLY A 215 -6.91 2.72 -12.11
CA GLY A 215 -7.58 2.89 -13.40
C GLY A 215 -6.69 3.47 -14.49
N GLU A 216 -5.36 3.38 -14.34
CA GLU A 216 -4.43 3.74 -15.39
C GLU A 216 -4.66 2.84 -16.62
N PRO A 217 -4.53 3.39 -17.84
CA PRO A 217 -4.61 2.61 -19.06
C PRO A 217 -3.72 1.37 -19.02
N GLY A 218 -4.24 0.29 -19.56
CA GLY A 218 -3.50 -0.94 -19.75
C GLY A 218 -2.78 -0.95 -21.07
N ARG A 219 -2.43 -2.16 -21.51
CA ARG A 219 -1.66 -2.40 -22.73
C ARG A 219 -2.55 -2.38 -23.97
N ARG A 220 -3.79 -2.86 -23.85
CA ARG A 220 -4.71 -3.00 -24.98
C ARG A 220 -6.16 -3.18 -24.52
N HIS A 221 -7.09 -2.60 -25.27
CA HIS A 221 -8.51 -2.97 -25.24
C HIS A 221 -8.72 -4.28 -26.03
N GLY A 222 -9.65 -5.11 -25.61
CA GLY A 222 -10.06 -6.31 -26.36
C GLY A 222 -11.53 -6.66 -26.12
N ALA A 223 -12.09 -7.52 -26.95
CA ALA A 223 -13.44 -8.06 -26.73
C ALA A 223 -13.43 -9.09 -25.59
N THR A 224 -14.50 -9.13 -24.79
CA THR A 224 -14.74 -10.14 -23.73
C THR A 224 -15.09 -11.50 -24.26
#